data_AF-A0A917LW84-F1
#
_entry.id   AF-A0A917LW84-F1
#
_cell.length_a   1.000
_cell.length_b   1.000
_cell.length_c   1.000
_cell.angle_alpha   90.00
_cell.angle_beta   90.00
_cell.angle_gamma   90.00
#
_symmetry.space_group_name_H-M   'P 1'
#
loop_
_entity.id
_entity.type
_entity.pdbx_description
1 polymer ?
#
loop_
_entity_poly.entity_id
_entity_poly.type
_entity_poly.pdbx_seq_one_letter_code
_entity_poly.pdbx_strand_id
1 'polypeptide(L)'
;MKKTIKIGRWTITDNGIETTKDNNVPIEYSVFDIWSVQKKGDNYVYELPVYLCAKGWVSNLDLLDFNSAFLVCQEIFENNKPKDFPKVSWSETLKRQYKRFSYSLDINSFEGRKQLEYEKEYQANLTMEEQIELCKIDLNADYSKEPEVFGDGNSRNN
;
A
#
# COMPACT_ATOMS: atom_id res chain seq x y z
N MET A 1 12.98 -14.08 22.03
CA MET A 1 12.81 -14.55 20.64
C MET A 1 12.57 -13.32 19.79
N LYS A 2 13.37 -13.14 18.73
CA LYS A 2 13.18 -12.05 17.76
C LYS A 2 11.80 -12.21 17.14
N LYS A 3 10.90 -11.23 17.29
CA LYS A 3 9.57 -11.33 16.67
C LYS A 3 9.74 -10.99 15.20
N THR A 4 9.55 -11.98 14.34
CA THR A 4 9.66 -11.81 12.90
C THR A 4 8.28 -12.02 12.29
N ILE A 5 7.59 -10.93 11.96
CA ILE A 5 6.32 -10.98 11.23
C ILE A 5 6.61 -10.63 9.78
N LYS A 6 6.10 -11.40 8.83
CA LYS A 6 6.33 -11.19 7.40
C LYS A 6 5.01 -10.88 6.69
N ILE A 7 5.00 -9.79 5.94
CA ILE A 7 3.88 -9.37 5.10
C ILE A 7 4.44 -9.04 3.72
N GLY A 8 4.10 -9.85 2.72
CA GLY A 8 4.73 -9.77 1.40
C GLY A 8 6.26 -9.89 1.48
N ARG A 9 6.97 -8.93 0.89
CA ARG A 9 8.44 -8.82 0.95
C ARG A 9 8.96 -8.14 2.22
N TRP A 10 8.09 -7.63 3.07
CA TRP A 10 8.46 -6.86 4.25
C TRP A 10 8.53 -7.75 5.48
N THR A 11 9.60 -7.57 6.24
CA THR A 11 9.86 -8.30 7.47
C THR A 11 9.91 -7.29 8.61
N ILE A 12 9.01 -7.45 9.57
CA ILE A 12 8.98 -6.67 10.80
C ILE A 12 9.93 -7.35 11.79
N THR A 13 10.88 -6.60 12.33
CA THR A 13 11.86 -7.07 13.31
C THR A 13 11.78 -6.21 14.56
N ASP A 14 12.45 -6.60 15.64
CA ASP A 14 12.48 -5.79 16.87
C ASP A 14 13.00 -4.35 16.68
N ASN A 15 13.67 -4.06 15.56
CA ASN A 15 14.26 -2.75 15.26
C ASN A 15 13.46 -1.92 14.25
N GLY A 16 12.37 -2.45 13.70
CA GLY A 16 11.54 -1.75 12.71
C GLY A 16 11.07 -2.68 11.59
N ILE A 17 11.29 -2.29 10.33
CA ILE A 17 10.84 -3.01 9.14
C ILE A 17 11.94 -3.06 8.09
N GLU A 18 12.13 -4.22 7.48
CA GLU A 18 13.19 -4.46 6.50
C GLU A 18 12.68 -5.21 5.27
N THR A 19 13.38 -5.05 4.15
CA THR A 19 13.18 -5.82 2.92
C THR A 19 14.48 -5.88 2.13
N THR A 20 14.51 -6.67 1.06
CA THR A 20 15.60 -6.66 0.08
C THR A 20 15.05 -6.20 -1.25
N LYS A 21 15.79 -5.34 -1.97
CA LYS A 21 15.52 -5.01 -3.38
C LYS A 21 15.77 -6.22 -4.27
N ASP A 22 15.34 -6.14 -5.52
CA ASP A 22 15.49 -7.22 -6.51
C ASP A 22 16.96 -7.53 -6.84
N ASN A 23 17.87 -6.58 -6.59
CA ASN A 23 19.31 -6.76 -6.68
C ASN A 23 19.97 -7.19 -5.35
N ASN A 24 19.20 -7.75 -4.41
CA ASN A 24 19.63 -8.20 -3.09
C ASN A 24 20.20 -7.11 -2.17
N VAL A 25 19.99 -5.82 -2.48
CA VAL A 25 20.38 -4.73 -1.58
C VAL A 25 19.41 -4.68 -0.41
N PRO A 26 19.87 -4.82 0.85
CA PRO A 26 19.01 -4.72 2.02
C PRO A 26 18.55 -3.27 2.22
N ILE A 27 17.31 -3.12 2.67
CA ILE A 27 16.67 -1.87 2.99
C ILE A 27 16.04 -2.04 4.36
N GLU A 28 16.42 -1.17 5.29
CA GLU A 28 15.97 -1.21 6.68
C GLU A 28 15.44 0.16 7.06
N TYR A 29 14.30 0.16 7.75
CA TYR A 29 13.70 1.34 8.34
C TYR A 29 13.52 1.08 9.83
N SER A 30 14.06 1.99 10.63
CA SER A 30 14.06 1.89 12.08
C SER A 30 12.67 2.18 12.67
N VAL A 31 12.49 1.87 13.95
CA VAL A 31 11.30 2.30 14.72
C VAL A 31 11.08 3.82 14.65
N PHE A 32 12.15 4.62 14.57
CA PHE A 32 12.01 6.07 14.40
C PHE A 32 11.40 6.45 13.06
N ASP A 33 11.73 5.71 12.00
CA ASP A 33 11.16 5.91 10.67
C ASP A 33 9.67 5.52 10.64
N ILE A 34 9.22 4.58 11.47
CA ILE A 34 7.79 4.22 11.62
C ILE A 34 6.98 5.42 12.15
N TRP A 35 7.58 6.20 13.04
CA TRP A 35 6.97 7.40 13.62
C TRP A 35 7.41 8.68 12.92
N SER A 36 7.99 8.60 11.73
CA SER A 36 8.36 9.77 10.94
C SER A 36 7.12 10.41 10.29
N VAL A 37 7.00 11.72 10.44
CA VAL A 37 5.87 12.49 9.91
C VAL A 37 6.37 13.76 9.25
N GLN A 38 5.67 14.16 8.19
CA GLN A 38 5.95 15.39 7.47
C GLN A 38 4.68 16.26 7.40
N LYS A 39 4.84 17.58 7.56
CA LYS A 39 3.75 18.53 7.41
C LYS A 39 3.48 18.79 5.92
N LYS A 40 2.23 18.66 5.49
CA LYS A 40 1.77 18.92 4.11
C LYS A 40 0.46 19.70 4.14
N GLY A 41 0.55 21.01 3.88
CA GLY A 41 -0.57 21.92 4.12
C GLY A 41 -0.95 21.92 5.60
N ASP A 42 -2.23 21.72 5.89
CA ASP A 42 -2.77 21.69 7.25
C ASP A 42 -2.69 20.31 7.92
N ASN A 43 -2.22 19.29 7.21
CA ASN A 43 -2.17 17.92 7.71
C ASN A 43 -0.73 17.45 7.97
N TYR A 44 -0.57 16.61 8.98
CA TYR A 44 0.60 15.74 9.09
C TYR A 44 0.31 14.41 8.39
N VAL A 45 1.28 13.90 7.64
CA VAL A 45 1.21 12.60 6.95
C VAL A 45 2.40 11.74 7.34
N TYR A 46 2.24 10.42 7.30
CA TYR A 46 3.36 9.51 7.53
C TYR A 46 4.38 9.67 6.41
N GLU A 47 5.64 9.89 6.77
CA GLU A 47 6.68 10.17 5.80
C GLU A 47 7.07 8.90 5.04
N LEU A 48 7.31 7.80 5.75
CA LEU A 48 7.80 6.56 5.14
C LEU A 48 6.85 5.97 4.06
N PRO A 49 5.53 5.84 4.26
CA PRO A 49 4.61 5.40 3.22
C PRO A 49 4.61 6.32 1.98
N VAL A 50 4.72 7.64 2.18
CA VAL A 50 4.79 8.61 1.07
C VAL A 50 6.13 8.52 0.36
N TYR A 51 7.21 8.33 1.09
CA TYR A 51 8.57 8.18 0.55
C TYR A 51 8.69 6.92 -0.33
N LEU A 52 8.17 5.78 0.13
CA LEU A 52 8.19 4.53 -0.63
C LEU A 52 7.35 4.60 -1.90
N CYS A 53 6.26 5.37 -1.86
CA CYS A 53 5.49 5.67 -3.06
C CYS A 53 6.34 6.39 -4.13
N ALA A 54 7.37 7.15 -3.79
CA ALA A 54 8.24 7.78 -4.79
C ALA A 54 9.33 6.84 -5.35
N LYS A 55 9.42 5.58 -4.90
CA LYS A 55 10.49 4.66 -5.29
C LYS A 55 10.07 3.76 -6.45
N GLY A 56 10.81 3.84 -7.55
CA GLY A 56 10.57 3.05 -8.76
C GLY A 56 10.81 1.54 -8.61
N TRP A 57 11.48 1.09 -7.54
CA TRP A 57 11.67 -0.35 -7.25
C TRP A 57 10.56 -0.94 -6.37
N VAL A 58 9.64 -0.12 -5.86
CA VAL A 58 8.49 -0.55 -5.05
C VAL A 58 7.30 -0.63 -5.98
N SER A 59 6.76 -1.82 -6.25
CA SER A 59 5.54 -1.95 -7.05
C SER A 59 4.30 -1.46 -6.28
N ASN A 60 3.17 -1.31 -6.97
CA ASN A 60 1.89 -0.99 -6.34
C ASN A 60 1.47 -2.06 -5.31
N LEU A 61 1.69 -3.34 -5.61
CA LEU A 61 1.43 -4.45 -4.67
C LEU A 61 2.37 -4.38 -3.47
N ASP A 62 3.67 -4.13 -3.71
CA ASP A 62 4.65 -3.98 -2.62
C ASP A 62 4.29 -2.82 -1.68
N LEU A 63 3.69 -1.74 -2.22
CA LEU A 63 3.25 -0.58 -1.43
C LEU A 63 2.00 -0.90 -0.59
N LEU A 64 1.10 -1.75 -1.07
CA LEU A 64 -0.05 -2.24 -0.30
C LEU A 64 0.40 -3.17 0.83
N ASP A 65 1.29 -4.11 0.52
CA ASP A 65 1.92 -4.97 1.53
C ASP A 65 2.68 -4.14 2.56
N PHE A 66 3.40 -3.09 2.11
CA PHE A 66 4.09 -2.16 2.99
C PHE A 66 3.12 -1.44 3.93
N ASN A 67 2.02 -0.88 3.42
CA ASN A 67 1.05 -0.17 4.24
C ASN A 67 0.49 -1.09 5.34
N SER A 68 0.23 -2.36 5.01
CA SER A 68 -0.21 -3.37 5.99
C SER A 68 0.86 -3.65 7.03
N ALA A 69 2.11 -3.88 6.60
CA ALA A 69 3.25 -4.08 7.50
C ALA A 69 3.52 -2.87 8.40
N PHE A 70 3.38 -1.67 7.86
CA PHE A 70 3.58 -0.42 8.57
C PHE A 70 2.54 -0.20 9.67
N LEU A 71 1.27 -0.53 9.41
CA LEU A 71 0.21 -0.50 10.44
C LEU A 71 0.50 -1.51 11.57
N VAL A 72 0.96 -2.72 11.23
CA VAL A 72 1.38 -3.71 12.23
C VAL A 72 2.59 -3.24 13.02
N CYS A 73 3.56 -2.55 12.39
CA CYS A 73 4.66 -1.92 13.11
C CYS A 73 4.18 -0.87 14.12
N GLN A 74 3.17 -0.06 13.77
CA GLN A 74 2.61 0.93 14.70
C GLN A 74 1.98 0.26 15.93
N GLU A 75 1.26 -0.84 15.74
CA GLU A 75 0.69 -1.62 16.84
C GLU A 75 1.79 -2.18 17.76
N ILE A 76 2.84 -2.78 17.19
CA ILE A 76 3.94 -3.40 17.94
C ILE A 76 4.77 -2.37 18.70
N PHE A 77 5.07 -1.23 18.05
CA PHE A 77 5.94 -0.19 18.57
C PHE A 77 5.17 0.99 19.17
N GLU A 78 3.91 0.83 19.56
CA GLU A 78 3.11 1.92 20.16
C GLU A 78 3.80 2.49 21.40
N ASN A 79 4.52 1.66 22.17
CA ASN A 79 5.31 2.10 23.33
C ASN A 79 6.50 3.01 22.96
N ASN A 80 6.94 3.00 21.69
CA ASN A 80 8.02 3.83 21.17
C ASN A 80 7.53 5.11 20.50
N LYS A 81 6.21 5.33 20.44
CA LYS A 81 5.61 6.52 19.87
C LYS A 81 6.07 7.79 20.61
N PRO A 82 6.50 8.85 19.90
CA PRO A 82 6.88 10.11 20.52
C PRO A 82 5.75 10.69 21.38
N LYS A 83 6.09 11.29 22.53
CA LYS A 83 5.08 11.89 23.43
C LYS A 83 4.31 13.04 22.78
N ASP A 84 5.00 13.87 22.00
CA ASP A 84 4.41 15.02 21.29
C ASP A 84 4.05 14.68 19.84
N PHE A 85 3.62 13.44 19.59
CA PHE A 85 3.29 13.00 18.24
C PHE A 85 2.05 13.72 17.70
N PRO A 86 2.14 14.39 16.54
CA PRO A 86 1.01 15.16 16.01
C PRO A 86 -0.13 14.24 15.57
N LYS A 87 -1.33 14.81 15.42
CA LYS A 87 -2.43 14.09 14.76
C LYS A 87 -2.09 13.89 13.29
N VAL A 88 -1.87 12.64 12.90
CA VAL A 88 -1.52 12.25 11.52
C VAL A 88 -2.76 11.79 10.77
N SER A 89 -2.88 12.19 9.50
CA SER A 89 -3.98 11.80 8.63
C SER A 89 -3.57 10.67 7.69
N TRP A 90 -4.11 9.47 7.94
CA TRP A 90 -3.97 8.35 7.02
C TRP A 90 -4.67 8.61 5.69
N SER A 91 -5.84 9.25 5.68
CA SER A 91 -6.53 9.58 4.43
C SER A 91 -5.68 10.49 3.53
N GLU A 92 -4.97 11.45 4.11
CA GLU A 92 -4.10 12.37 3.39
C GLU A 92 -2.75 11.71 2.99
N THR A 93 -2.29 10.75 3.79
CA THR A 93 -1.15 9.86 3.45
C THR A 93 -1.49 9.02 2.22
N LEU A 94 -2.64 8.33 2.24
CA LEU A 94 -3.11 7.46 1.16
C LEU A 94 -3.43 8.25 -0.11
N LYS A 95 -4.03 9.44 -0.02
CA LYS A 95 -4.26 10.31 -1.20
C LYS A 95 -2.97 10.64 -1.95
N ARG A 96 -1.87 10.88 -1.23
CA ARG A 96 -0.55 11.11 -1.85
C ARG A 96 -0.02 9.87 -2.55
N GLN A 97 -0.29 8.69 -2.01
CA GLN A 97 0.05 7.45 -2.68
C GLN A 97 -0.86 7.20 -3.91
N TYR A 98 -2.15 7.52 -3.80
CA TYR A 98 -3.16 7.33 -4.84
C TYR A 98 -2.82 8.02 -6.16
N LYS A 99 -2.19 9.20 -6.11
CA LYS A 99 -1.71 9.87 -7.32
C LYS A 99 -0.78 8.97 -8.16
N ARG A 100 0.05 8.14 -7.54
CA ARG A 100 0.89 7.16 -8.25
C ARG A 100 0.06 5.98 -8.78
N PHE A 101 -0.87 5.44 -7.97
CA PHE A 101 -1.77 4.37 -8.41
C PHE A 101 -2.58 4.79 -9.64
N SER A 102 -3.09 6.04 -9.69
CA SER A 102 -3.83 6.55 -10.85
C SER A 102 -2.97 6.72 -12.10
N TYR A 103 -1.69 7.09 -11.97
CA TYR A 103 -0.80 7.20 -13.14
C TYR A 103 -0.31 5.84 -13.67
N SER A 104 -0.25 4.82 -12.82
CA SER A 104 0.15 3.46 -13.21
C SER A 104 -1.00 2.65 -13.80
N LEU A 105 -2.25 2.97 -13.43
CA LEU A 105 -3.47 2.42 -14.03
C LEU A 105 -3.89 3.13 -15.33
N ASP A 106 -3.16 4.18 -15.75
CA ASP A 106 -3.31 4.71 -17.11
C ASP A 106 -2.80 3.66 -18.09
N ILE A 107 -3.67 3.15 -18.97
CA ILE A 107 -3.35 2.20 -20.05
C ILE A 107 -2.21 2.70 -20.94
N ASN A 108 -1.99 4.02 -21.00
CA ASN A 108 -0.89 4.62 -21.78
C ASN A 108 0.44 4.66 -21.00
N SER A 109 0.43 4.38 -19.70
CA SER A 109 1.64 4.26 -18.90
C SER A 109 2.37 2.93 -19.20
N PHE A 110 3.66 2.86 -18.85
CA PHE A 110 4.42 1.62 -19.01
C PHE A 110 3.84 0.46 -18.18
N GLU A 111 3.41 0.75 -16.95
CA GLU A 111 2.81 -0.24 -16.06
C GLU A 111 1.41 -0.67 -16.54
N GLY A 112 0.59 0.26 -17.03
CA GLY A 112 -0.72 -0.06 -17.64
C GLY A 112 -0.60 -0.92 -18.89
N ARG A 113 0.43 -0.71 -19.72
CA ARG A 113 0.73 -1.59 -20.87
C ARG A 113 1.17 -2.98 -20.43
N LYS A 114 1.99 -3.08 -19.40
CA LYS A 114 2.45 -4.37 -18.86
C LYS A 114 1.31 -5.16 -18.22
N GLN A 115 0.41 -4.49 -17.52
CA GLN A 115 -0.81 -5.10 -16.98
C GLN A 115 -1.73 -5.61 -18.11
N LEU A 116 -1.91 -4.82 -19.17
CA LEU A 116 -2.68 -5.22 -20.34
C LEU A 116 -2.05 -6.42 -21.08
N GLU A 117 -0.73 -6.47 -21.20
CA GLU A 117 -0.01 -7.62 -21.77
C GLU A 117 -0.20 -8.88 -20.91
N TYR A 118 -0.06 -8.75 -19.59
CA TYR A 118 -0.32 -9.85 -18.66
C TYR A 118 -1.76 -10.37 -18.77
N GLU A 119 -2.76 -9.49 -18.84
CA GLU A 119 -4.17 -9.88 -18.99
C GLU A 119 -4.45 -10.61 -20.31
N LYS A 120 -3.80 -10.18 -21.40
CA LYS A 120 -3.87 -10.87 -22.70
C LYS A 120 -3.23 -12.26 -22.64
N GLU A 121 -2.05 -12.38 -22.04
CA GLU A 121 -1.39 -13.67 -21.86
C GLU A 121 -2.20 -14.61 -20.97
N TYR A 122 -2.75 -14.09 -19.87
CA TYR A 122 -3.63 -14.83 -18.99
C TYR A 122 -4.84 -15.37 -19.75
N GLN A 123 -5.56 -14.51 -20.48
CA GLN A 123 -6.72 -14.92 -21.28
C GLN A 123 -6.38 -15.96 -22.35
N ALA A 124 -5.22 -15.83 -23.00
CA ALA A 124 -4.77 -16.77 -24.01
C ALA A 124 -4.44 -18.17 -23.45
N ASN A 125 -4.11 -18.26 -22.15
CA ASN A 125 -3.76 -19.50 -21.48
C ASN A 125 -4.93 -20.18 -20.76
N LEU A 126 -6.12 -19.56 -20.74
CA LEU A 126 -7.31 -20.16 -20.14
C LEU A 126 -7.87 -21.28 -21.01
N THR A 127 -8.30 -22.34 -20.35
CA THR A 127 -9.12 -23.38 -20.96
C THR A 127 -10.53 -22.87 -21.22
N MET A 128 -11.26 -23.54 -22.12
CA MET A 128 -12.64 -23.18 -22.46
C MET A 128 -13.58 -23.24 -21.24
N GLU A 129 -13.33 -24.15 -20.31
CA GLU A 129 -14.09 -24.29 -19.06
C GLU A 129 -13.84 -23.09 -18.12
N GLU A 130 -12.58 -22.66 -17.97
CA GLU A 130 -12.22 -21.49 -17.16
C GLU A 130 -12.75 -20.17 -17.75
N GLN A 131 -12.76 -20.05 -19.08
CA GLN A 131 -13.36 -18.90 -19.76
C GLN A 131 -14.87 -18.81 -19.47
N ILE A 132 -15.57 -19.95 -19.45
CA ILE A 132 -17.01 -20.00 -19.14
C ILE A 132 -17.27 -19.61 -17.68
N GLU A 133 -16.44 -20.05 -16.75
CA GLU A 133 -16.55 -19.65 -15.34
C GLU A 133 -16.32 -18.15 -15.15
N LEU A 134 -15.31 -17.56 -15.81
CA LEU A 134 -15.08 -16.12 -15.76
C LEU A 134 -16.26 -15.31 -16.31
N CYS A 135 -16.96 -15.81 -17.34
CA CYS A 135 -18.16 -15.14 -17.88
C CYS A 135 -19.34 -15.13 -16.91
N LYS A 136 -19.33 -15.95 -15.86
CA LYS A 136 -20.38 -15.98 -14.84
C LYS A 136 -20.16 -14.96 -13.73
N ILE A 137 -18.97 -14.36 -13.66
CA ILE A 137 -18.64 -13.32 -12.67
C ILE A 137 -19.35 -12.03 -13.09
N ASP A 138 -20.33 -11.60 -12.31
CA ASP A 138 -20.94 -10.28 -12.48
C ASP A 138 -20.03 -9.22 -11.87
N LEU A 139 -19.19 -8.61 -12.70
CA LEU A 139 -18.30 -7.52 -12.33
C LEU A 139 -19.04 -6.33 -11.69
N ASN A 140 -20.34 -6.17 -11.93
CA ASN A 140 -21.14 -5.09 -11.34
C ASN A 140 -21.82 -5.48 -10.01
N ALA A 141 -21.90 -6.77 -9.69
CA ALA A 141 -22.41 -7.25 -8.40
C ALA A 141 -21.35 -7.10 -7.30
N ASP A 142 -20.08 -7.34 -7.63
CA ASP A 142 -18.97 -7.27 -6.67
C ASP A 142 -18.43 -5.85 -6.46
N TYR A 143 -18.64 -4.94 -7.41
CA TYR A 143 -18.38 -3.51 -7.22
C TYR A 143 -19.63 -2.83 -6.67
N SER A 144 -19.71 -2.69 -5.34
CA SER A 144 -20.71 -1.82 -4.74
C SER A 144 -20.54 -0.40 -5.31
N LYS A 145 -21.62 0.15 -5.88
CA LYS A 145 -21.62 1.53 -6.43
C LYS A 145 -21.23 2.58 -5.39
N GLU A 146 -21.43 2.26 -4.11
CA GLU A 146 -20.89 3.05 -3.02
C GLU A 146 -19.57 2.41 -2.59
N PRO A 147 -18.42 3.10 -2.72
CA PRO A 147 -17.25 2.68 -2.00
C PRO A 147 -17.62 2.67 -0.51
N GLU A 148 -17.50 1.52 0.17
CA GLU A 148 -17.54 1.48 1.62
C GLU A 148 -16.37 2.33 2.13
N VAL A 149 -16.64 3.62 2.36
CA VAL A 149 -15.69 4.51 3.02
C VAL A 149 -15.73 4.11 4.49
N PHE A 150 -14.81 3.25 4.91
CA PHE A 150 -14.49 3.09 6.33
C PHE A 150 -13.80 4.38 6.82
N GLY A 151 -14.65 5.37 7.08
CA GLY A 151 -14.32 6.70 7.55
C GLY A 151 -15.48 7.17 8.41
N ASP A 152 -15.19 7.28 9.70
CA ASP A 152 -16.12 7.63 10.76
C ASP A 152 -17.07 8.78 10.32
N GLY A 153 -18.38 8.53 10.40
CA GLY A 153 -19.45 9.43 9.95
C GLY A 153 -19.45 10.81 10.62
N ASN A 154 -18.55 11.03 11.58
CA ASN A 154 -18.32 12.28 12.28
C ASN A 154 -17.49 13.32 11.49
N SER A 155 -16.89 12.97 10.35
CA SER A 155 -16.01 13.88 9.60
C SER A 155 -16.72 14.79 8.59
N ARG A 156 -18.05 14.67 8.41
CA ARG A 156 -18.83 15.46 7.44
C ARG A 156 -19.61 16.64 8.05
N ASN A 157 -19.60 16.82 9.37
CA ASN A 157 -20.37 17.87 10.06
C ASN A 157 -19.51 18.80 10.94
N ASN A 158 -18.42 19.35 10.40
CA ASN A 158 -17.74 20.53 10.98
C ASN A 158 -17.16 21.40 9.86
#